data_AF-A0A6J4I689-F1
#
_entry.id   AF-A0A6J4I689-F1
#
_cell.length_a   1.000
_cell.length_b   1.000
_cell.length_c   1.000
_cell.angle_alpha   90.00
_cell.angle_beta   90.00
_cell.angle_gamma   90.00
#
_symmetry.space_group_name_H-M   'P 1'
#
loop_
_entity.id
_entity.type
_entity.pdbx_description
1 polymer ?
#
loop_
_entity_poly.entity_id
_entity_poly.type
_entity_poly.pdbx_seq_one_letter_code
_entity_poly.pdbx_strand_id
1 'polypeptide(L)'
;MSPQGAADDVARAHVALAVAAATERVPARAAEIALVGRLALAEGPSGEAAEEFVTRFQQTCGPVMAKGVEDTAFYRYLRLSALNEVGGDPGRFGLPVQEFHEACAVQQRDWPLSMTTLSTHDTKRSEDVRARLAVLSELTAEWGAFLRTASARHPLPSPSLELLAWQSVLGAWPITSERLAGYLTKASKEAKLVTAHVDAVPEVDEAIAAWPGQVLGDAEAVAEIEAFVAQVDAHGRANALGQKLLQLAGPGVPDVYQGTECYEYSLVDPDNRRPVDFALRRRLLERLDGGWVPDFDGGDDDRAATKLAVVCAALRLRRFRPELFTGYAPLPASGPAADHAVAFARGGPAGRERLVAVATRLPVGLRAAGGWGDTSLPLPAGADDWTDVVTGRPVEGGAPLRAAVLDRYPVALLVRPA
;
A
#
# COMPACT_ATOMS: atom_id res chain seq x y z
N MET A 1 24.49 -7.55 9.29
CA MET A 1 25.17 -7.88 10.57
C MET A 1 26.31 -8.83 10.27
N SER A 2 27.51 -8.58 10.79
CA SER A 2 28.49 -9.66 10.85
C SER A 2 28.02 -10.68 11.90
N PRO A 3 28.31 -11.99 11.75
CA PRO A 3 27.91 -13.02 12.71
C PRO A 3 28.63 -12.94 14.07
N GLN A 4 29.39 -11.87 14.33
CA GLN A 4 30.38 -11.81 15.41
C GLN A 4 30.18 -10.64 16.39
N GLY A 5 29.03 -9.96 16.32
CA GLY A 5 28.68 -8.88 17.26
C GLY A 5 27.78 -9.37 18.40
N ALA A 6 27.95 -8.81 19.60
CA ALA A 6 26.95 -8.94 20.65
C ALA A 6 25.59 -8.42 20.15
N ALA A 7 24.49 -9.04 20.57
CA ALA A 7 23.15 -8.57 20.22
C ALA A 7 22.98 -7.09 20.63
N ASP A 8 22.50 -6.26 19.70
CA ASP A 8 22.15 -4.89 20.01
C ASP A 8 20.87 -4.82 20.86
N ASP A 9 20.55 -3.62 21.37
CA ASP A 9 19.41 -3.41 22.25
C ASP A 9 18.07 -3.73 21.55
N VAL A 10 18.01 -3.54 20.23
CA VAL A 10 16.83 -3.84 19.42
C VAL A 10 16.61 -5.35 19.37
N ALA A 11 17.64 -6.14 19.09
CA ALA A 11 17.58 -7.59 19.09
C ALA A 11 17.21 -8.14 20.47
N ARG A 12 17.80 -7.60 21.55
CA ARG A 12 17.44 -7.98 22.93
C ARG A 12 15.98 -7.71 23.24
N ALA A 13 15.47 -6.53 22.87
CA ALA A 13 14.07 -6.18 23.08
C ALA A 13 13.12 -7.14 22.34
N HIS A 14 13.42 -7.48 21.07
CA HIS A 14 12.60 -8.41 20.29
C HIS A 14 12.61 -9.83 20.88
N VAL A 15 13.77 -10.34 21.29
CA VAL A 15 13.85 -11.67 21.92
C VAL A 15 13.13 -11.68 23.26
N ALA A 16 13.26 -10.62 24.08
CA ALA A 16 12.56 -10.51 25.35
C ALA A 16 11.04 -10.54 25.17
N LEU A 17 10.50 -9.79 24.19
CA LEU A 17 9.08 -9.82 23.84
C LEU A 17 8.62 -11.20 23.37
N ALA A 18 9.42 -11.86 22.52
CA ALA A 18 9.11 -13.21 22.03
C ALA A 18 9.10 -14.25 23.16
N VAL A 19 10.08 -14.20 24.07
CA VAL A 19 10.17 -15.06 25.26
C VAL A 19 8.97 -14.84 26.18
N ALA A 20 8.60 -13.60 26.46
CA ALA A 20 7.45 -13.28 27.30
C ALA A 20 6.15 -13.84 26.69
N ALA A 21 5.89 -13.55 25.41
CA ALA A 21 4.70 -14.04 24.72
C ALA A 21 4.64 -15.57 24.59
N ALA A 22 5.79 -16.22 24.35
CA ALA A 22 5.85 -17.69 24.30
C ALA A 22 5.61 -18.31 25.68
N THR A 23 6.17 -17.71 26.74
CA THR A 23 6.01 -18.18 28.12
C THR A 23 4.55 -18.05 28.59
N GLU A 24 3.88 -16.95 28.25
CA GLU A 24 2.46 -16.76 28.54
C GLU A 24 1.59 -17.84 27.88
N ARG A 25 1.90 -18.20 26.62
CA ARG A 25 1.15 -19.21 25.86
C ARG A 25 1.44 -20.64 26.30
N VAL A 26 2.68 -20.93 26.73
CA VAL A 26 3.14 -22.28 27.07
C VAL A 26 3.88 -22.27 28.42
N PRO A 27 3.20 -21.96 29.54
CA PRO A 27 3.86 -21.74 30.84
C PRO A 27 4.60 -22.97 31.36
N ALA A 28 4.14 -24.17 31.00
CA ALA A 28 4.80 -25.44 31.36
C ALA A 28 6.21 -25.61 30.75
N ARG A 29 6.59 -24.77 29.78
CA ARG A 29 7.91 -24.78 29.09
C ARG A 29 8.72 -23.51 29.37
N ALA A 30 8.37 -22.74 30.40
CA ALA A 30 9.00 -21.45 30.68
C ALA A 30 10.53 -21.53 30.81
N ALA A 31 11.05 -22.59 31.44
CA ALA A 31 12.48 -22.79 31.61
C ALA A 31 13.19 -23.04 30.27
N GLU A 32 12.62 -23.87 29.40
CA GLU A 32 13.14 -24.15 28.07
C GLU A 32 13.07 -22.92 27.16
N ILE A 33 11.97 -22.16 27.21
CA ILE A 33 11.80 -20.92 26.45
C ILE A 33 12.84 -19.87 26.88
N ALA A 34 13.04 -19.70 28.19
CA ALA A 34 14.06 -18.80 28.72
C ALA A 34 15.48 -19.22 28.32
N LEU A 35 15.76 -20.53 28.30
CA LEU A 35 17.03 -21.05 27.81
C LEU A 35 17.24 -20.71 26.33
N VAL A 36 16.24 -20.97 25.47
CA VAL A 36 16.31 -20.64 24.04
C VAL A 36 16.52 -19.15 23.81
N GLY A 37 15.82 -18.29 24.55
CA GLY A 37 15.97 -16.83 24.45
C GLY A 37 17.39 -16.37 24.78
N ARG A 38 17.96 -16.88 25.88
CA ARG A 38 19.36 -16.58 26.24
C ARG A 38 20.34 -17.07 25.18
N LEU A 39 20.20 -18.31 24.72
CA LEU A 39 21.06 -18.86 23.67
C LEU A 39 20.97 -18.06 22.36
N ALA A 40 19.77 -17.62 21.95
CA ALA A 40 19.57 -16.80 20.76
C ALA A 40 20.27 -15.42 20.84
N LEU A 41 20.47 -14.90 22.06
CA LEU A 41 21.20 -13.66 22.32
C LEU A 41 22.71 -13.88 22.55
N ALA A 42 23.20 -15.11 22.37
CA ALA A 42 24.54 -15.54 22.73
C ALA A 42 24.87 -15.34 24.23
N GLU A 43 23.84 -15.38 25.08
CA GLU A 43 23.96 -15.30 26.55
C GLU A 43 24.02 -16.74 27.11
N GLY A 44 25.21 -17.26 27.39
CA GLY A 44 25.34 -18.63 27.89
C GLY A 44 26.70 -19.28 27.59
N PRO A 45 26.75 -20.63 27.49
CA PRO A 45 27.97 -21.34 27.13
C PRO A 45 28.55 -20.82 25.82
N SER A 46 29.87 -20.69 25.77
CA SER A 46 30.62 -20.32 24.57
C SER A 46 31.17 -21.56 23.84
N GLY A 47 31.55 -21.38 22.58
CA GLY A 47 32.14 -22.41 21.74
C GLY A 47 31.33 -22.70 20.48
N GLU A 48 31.87 -23.56 19.63
CA GLU A 48 31.37 -23.83 18.28
C GLU A 48 29.88 -24.22 18.25
N ALA A 49 29.42 -25.05 19.20
CA ALA A 49 28.02 -25.46 19.27
C ALA A 49 27.05 -24.30 19.60
N ALA A 50 27.48 -23.33 20.41
CA ALA A 50 26.66 -22.17 20.76
C ALA A 50 26.61 -21.16 19.60
N GLU A 51 27.74 -20.94 18.92
CA GLU A 51 27.81 -20.11 17.71
C GLU A 51 26.96 -20.70 16.57
N GLU A 52 27.02 -22.02 16.40
CA GLU A 52 26.19 -22.74 15.42
C GLU A 52 24.69 -22.65 15.77
N PHE A 53 24.33 -22.76 17.06
CA PHE A 53 22.95 -22.57 17.49
C PHE A 53 22.43 -21.18 17.13
N VAL A 54 23.17 -20.11 17.47
CA VAL A 54 22.79 -18.73 17.14
C VAL A 54 22.62 -18.56 15.64
N THR A 55 23.58 -19.07 14.86
CA THR A 55 23.56 -18.99 13.39
C THR A 55 22.33 -19.69 12.82
N ARG A 56 22.06 -20.94 13.22
CA ARG A 56 20.89 -21.69 12.74
C ARG A 56 19.57 -21.10 13.22
N PHE A 57 19.52 -20.57 14.43
CA PHE A 57 18.34 -19.89 14.94
C PHE A 57 18.01 -18.67 14.08
N GLN A 58 19.00 -17.83 13.77
CA GLN A 58 18.86 -16.67 12.88
C GLN A 58 18.48 -17.06 11.44
N GLN A 59 19.03 -18.17 10.92
CA GLN A 59 18.66 -18.71 9.60
C GLN A 59 17.23 -19.26 9.56
N THR A 60 16.67 -19.69 10.70
CA THR A 60 15.36 -20.35 10.78
C THR A 60 14.23 -19.39 11.15
N CYS A 61 14.50 -18.35 11.94
CA CYS A 61 13.45 -17.43 12.41
C CYS A 61 12.76 -16.66 11.26
N GLY A 62 13.51 -16.30 10.21
CA GLY A 62 12.98 -15.66 9.00
C GLY A 62 11.94 -16.54 8.28
N PRO A 63 12.27 -17.78 7.89
CA PRO A 63 11.31 -18.72 7.33
C PRO A 63 10.08 -19.00 8.21
N VAL A 64 10.26 -19.11 9.53
CA VAL A 64 9.15 -19.31 10.47
C VAL A 64 8.21 -18.11 10.47
N MET A 65 8.75 -16.88 10.48
CA MET A 65 7.96 -15.65 10.37
C MET A 65 7.20 -15.61 9.04
N ALA A 66 7.89 -15.81 7.92
CA ALA A 66 7.25 -15.73 6.59
C ALA A 66 6.13 -16.77 6.44
N LYS A 67 6.37 -18.04 6.83
CA LYS A 67 5.36 -19.09 6.69
C LYS A 67 4.22 -18.99 7.70
N GLY A 68 4.51 -18.57 8.92
CA GLY A 68 3.51 -18.41 9.97
C GLY A 68 2.65 -17.16 9.81
N VAL A 69 3.26 -16.03 9.41
CA VAL A 69 2.60 -14.74 9.32
C VAL A 69 2.11 -14.49 7.89
N GLU A 70 3.02 -14.34 6.93
CA GLU A 70 2.69 -13.87 5.59
C GLU A 70 1.91 -14.91 4.77
N ASP A 71 2.22 -16.20 4.95
CA ASP A 71 1.59 -17.32 4.23
C ASP A 71 0.55 -18.07 5.08
N THR A 72 0.20 -17.59 6.28
CA THR A 72 -0.89 -18.20 7.06
C THR A 72 -1.73 -17.16 7.80
N ALA A 73 -1.17 -16.41 8.75
CA ALA A 73 -1.93 -15.45 9.56
C ALA A 73 -2.61 -14.36 8.71
N PHE A 74 -1.95 -13.88 7.65
CA PHE A 74 -2.52 -12.91 6.71
C PHE A 74 -3.76 -13.42 5.98
N TYR A 75 -3.93 -14.72 5.83
CA TYR A 75 -5.14 -15.33 5.23
C TYR A 75 -6.21 -15.68 6.28
N ARG A 76 -5.96 -15.40 7.57
CA ARG A 76 -6.91 -15.63 8.67
C ARG A 76 -7.44 -14.32 9.26
N TYR A 77 -6.61 -13.28 9.33
CA TYR A 77 -6.95 -11.99 9.93
C TYR A 77 -7.37 -10.96 8.88
N LEU A 78 -8.65 -10.90 8.54
CA LEU A 78 -9.12 -10.26 7.29
C LEU A 78 -10.06 -9.06 7.50
N ARG A 79 -9.85 -8.31 8.60
CA ARG A 79 -10.62 -7.08 8.86
C ARG A 79 -10.50 -6.05 7.72
N LEU A 80 -9.32 -5.97 7.10
CA LEU A 80 -9.03 -5.19 5.91
C LEU A 80 -7.78 -5.75 5.23
N SER A 81 -7.97 -6.55 4.18
CA SER A 81 -6.90 -7.28 3.48
C SER A 81 -5.88 -6.39 2.76
N ALA A 82 -6.17 -5.08 2.62
CA ALA A 82 -5.19 -4.09 2.17
C ALA A 82 -3.99 -3.97 3.11
N LEU A 83 -4.14 -4.33 4.40
CA LEU A 83 -3.09 -4.26 5.42
C LEU A 83 -2.27 -5.56 5.52
N ASN A 84 -2.74 -6.62 4.86
CA ASN A 84 -2.15 -7.96 4.91
C ASN A 84 -1.14 -8.11 3.76
N GLU A 85 -0.02 -7.39 3.89
CA GLU A 85 0.99 -7.26 2.86
C GLU A 85 2.39 -7.55 3.41
N VAL A 86 3.29 -8.04 2.55
CA VAL A 86 4.68 -8.40 2.91
C VAL A 86 5.36 -7.21 3.60
N GLY A 87 5.96 -7.45 4.77
CA GLY A 87 6.56 -6.41 5.62
C GLY A 87 5.57 -5.54 6.41
N GLY A 88 4.26 -5.73 6.26
CA GLY A 88 3.23 -5.02 7.02
C GLY A 88 2.87 -5.72 8.34
N ASP A 89 2.35 -4.95 9.30
CA ASP A 89 1.71 -5.46 10.50
C ASP A 89 0.21 -5.13 10.46
N PRO A 90 -0.68 -6.09 10.11
CA PRO A 90 -2.11 -5.83 10.01
C PRO A 90 -2.75 -5.55 11.37
N GLY A 91 -2.04 -5.73 12.49
CA GLY A 91 -2.46 -5.26 13.82
C GLY A 91 -2.49 -3.73 13.93
N ARG A 92 -1.65 -3.04 13.16
CA ARG A 92 -1.66 -1.57 13.03
C ARG A 92 -2.61 -1.16 11.90
N PHE A 93 -3.81 -0.68 12.24
CA PHE A 93 -4.87 -0.43 11.25
C PHE A 93 -4.56 0.75 10.30
N GLY A 94 -3.91 1.77 10.84
CA GLY A 94 -3.50 2.98 10.12
C GLY A 94 -2.47 3.72 10.96
N LEU A 95 -1.91 4.80 10.39
CA LEU A 95 -0.84 5.56 11.01
C LEU A 95 -1.20 7.06 11.00
N PRO A 96 -0.84 7.82 12.04
CA PRO A 96 -0.89 9.28 11.99
C PRO A 96 0.03 9.82 10.88
N VAL A 97 -0.34 10.95 10.28
CA VAL A 97 0.47 11.63 9.25
C VAL A 97 1.86 12.00 9.78
N GLN A 98 1.95 12.35 11.06
CA GLN A 98 3.22 12.62 11.73
C GLN A 98 4.18 11.41 11.69
N GLU A 99 3.69 10.20 11.94
CA GLU A 99 4.53 8.99 11.93
C GLU A 99 5.06 8.69 10.52
N PHE A 100 4.25 8.96 9.48
CA PHE A 100 4.73 8.90 8.09
C PHE A 100 5.88 9.89 7.85
N HIS A 101 5.76 11.12 8.34
CA HIS A 101 6.82 12.13 8.22
C HIS A 101 8.09 11.74 8.99
N GLU A 102 7.95 11.18 10.18
CA GLU A 102 9.07 10.66 10.98
C GLU A 102 9.79 9.53 10.23
N ALA A 103 9.06 8.58 9.65
CA ALA A 103 9.63 7.50 8.84
C ALA A 103 10.40 8.02 7.62
N CYS A 104 9.84 9.00 6.90
CA CYS A 104 10.54 9.65 5.78
C CYS A 104 11.79 10.40 6.23
N ALA A 105 11.75 11.11 7.35
CA ALA A 105 12.91 11.81 7.89
C ALA A 105 14.03 10.83 8.31
N VAL A 106 13.68 9.70 8.93
CA VAL A 106 14.61 8.61 9.24
C VAL A 106 15.21 8.04 7.96
N GLN A 107 14.41 7.74 6.95
CA GLN A 107 14.90 7.23 5.67
C GLN A 107 15.85 8.23 4.99
N GLN A 108 15.52 9.52 4.96
CA GLN A 108 16.37 10.56 4.37
C GLN A 108 17.73 10.69 5.07
N ARG A 109 17.78 10.46 6.39
CA ARG A 109 18.99 10.57 7.20
C ARG A 109 19.84 9.30 7.14
N ASP A 110 19.23 8.15 7.37
CA ASP A 110 19.95 6.90 7.65
C ASP A 110 20.07 5.99 6.41
N TRP A 111 19.07 6.05 5.52
CA TRP A 111 18.95 5.15 4.37
C TRP A 111 18.55 5.86 3.07
N PRO A 112 19.22 6.97 2.68
CA PRO A 112 18.77 7.83 1.59
C PRO A 112 18.76 7.15 0.21
N LEU A 113 19.49 6.04 0.07
CA LEU A 113 19.59 5.24 -1.16
C LEU A 113 18.82 3.92 -1.10
N SER A 114 18.11 3.64 0.00
CA SER A 114 17.28 2.43 0.09
C SER A 114 16.09 2.52 -0.86
N MET A 115 15.69 1.38 -1.41
CA MET A 115 14.51 1.29 -2.26
C MET A 115 13.24 1.64 -1.49
N THR A 116 12.32 2.35 -2.13
CA THR A 116 10.92 2.43 -1.72
C THR A 116 10.08 1.74 -2.76
N THR A 117 9.10 0.92 -2.37
CA THR A 117 8.26 0.19 -3.32
C THR A 117 6.81 0.15 -2.84
N LEU A 118 5.88 0.02 -3.78
CA LEU A 118 4.45 -0.16 -3.52
C LEU A 118 3.93 -1.50 -4.07
N SER A 119 4.56 -2.06 -5.10
CA SER A 119 4.18 -3.36 -5.66
C SER A 119 5.44 -4.11 -6.04
N THR A 120 5.42 -5.42 -5.89
CA THR A 120 6.50 -6.30 -6.36
C THR A 120 5.89 -7.58 -6.95
N HIS A 121 6.75 -8.47 -7.44
CA HIS A 121 6.34 -9.81 -7.85
C HIS A 121 5.91 -10.70 -6.67
N ASP A 122 6.13 -10.27 -5.43
CA ASP A 122 5.82 -11.02 -4.21
C ASP A 122 4.78 -10.35 -3.31
N THR A 123 4.40 -9.09 -3.59
CA THR A 123 3.28 -8.46 -2.88
C THR A 123 2.00 -9.28 -3.06
N LYS A 124 1.26 -9.48 -1.97
CA LYS A 124 0.00 -10.24 -1.92
C LYS A 124 -1.06 -9.58 -2.79
N ARG A 125 -1.07 -8.25 -2.90
CA ARG A 125 -1.96 -7.46 -3.77
C ARG A 125 -1.18 -6.28 -4.33
N SER A 126 -1.47 -5.88 -5.56
CA SER A 126 -0.92 -4.65 -6.14
C SER A 126 -1.37 -3.39 -5.40
N GLU A 127 -0.61 -2.31 -5.55
CA GLU A 127 -0.85 -1.01 -4.91
C GLU A 127 -2.26 -0.45 -5.16
N ASP A 128 -2.83 -0.61 -6.36
CA ASP A 128 -4.13 -0.04 -6.67
C ASP A 128 -5.29 -0.87 -6.12
N VAL A 129 -5.12 -2.19 -5.99
CA VAL A 129 -6.04 -3.05 -5.21
C VAL A 129 -6.07 -2.59 -3.76
N ARG A 130 -4.89 -2.38 -3.14
CA ARG A 130 -4.82 -1.94 -1.74
C ARG A 130 -5.37 -0.53 -1.55
N ALA A 131 -5.10 0.39 -2.49
CA ALA A 131 -5.62 1.75 -2.46
C ALA A 131 -7.15 1.81 -2.59
N ARG A 132 -7.75 0.98 -3.46
CA ARG A 132 -9.21 0.84 -3.58
C ARG A 132 -9.82 0.22 -2.32
N LEU A 133 -9.20 -0.83 -1.79
CA LEU A 133 -9.68 -1.49 -0.56
C LEU A 133 -9.62 -0.57 0.66
N ALA A 134 -8.64 0.32 0.76
CA ALA A 134 -8.55 1.27 1.86
C ALA A 134 -9.79 2.17 2.01
N VAL A 135 -10.54 2.41 0.91
CA VAL A 135 -11.80 3.17 0.92
C VAL A 135 -12.87 2.50 1.79
N LEU A 136 -12.85 1.18 1.93
CA LEU A 136 -13.81 0.46 2.79
C LEU A 136 -13.73 0.91 4.26
N SER A 137 -12.58 1.43 4.69
CA SER A 137 -12.42 1.98 6.04
C SER A 137 -13.21 3.29 6.27
N GLU A 138 -13.61 3.98 5.21
CA GLU A 138 -14.45 5.19 5.26
C GLU A 138 -15.93 4.89 4.98
N LEU A 139 -16.24 3.72 4.40
CA LEU A 139 -17.60 3.28 4.00
C LEU A 139 -18.02 2.02 4.76
N THR A 140 -17.84 2.02 6.08
CA THR A 140 -18.01 0.80 6.90
C THR A 140 -19.45 0.30 6.94
N ALA A 141 -20.45 1.19 6.92
CA ALA A 141 -21.86 0.81 6.95
C ALA A 141 -22.31 0.20 5.61
N GLU A 142 -21.91 0.83 4.51
CA GLU A 142 -22.16 0.39 3.14
C GLU A 142 -21.48 -0.95 2.88
N TRP A 143 -20.19 -1.07 3.25
CA TRP A 143 -19.45 -2.32 3.15
C TRP A 143 -20.13 -3.45 3.92
N GLY A 144 -20.55 -3.19 5.17
CA GLY A 144 -21.25 -4.18 5.98
C GLY A 144 -22.60 -4.59 5.38
N ALA A 145 -23.34 -3.67 4.77
CA ALA A 145 -24.61 -3.97 4.10
C ALA A 145 -24.43 -4.77 2.82
N PHE A 146 -23.44 -4.40 1.99
CA PHE A 146 -23.06 -5.16 0.81
C PHE A 146 -22.68 -6.59 1.19
N LEU A 147 -21.76 -6.75 2.15
CA LEU A 147 -21.27 -8.06 2.56
C LEU A 147 -22.39 -8.98 3.07
N ARG A 148 -23.33 -8.47 3.89
CA ARG A 148 -24.46 -9.28 4.38
C ARG A 148 -25.34 -9.81 3.24
N THR A 149 -25.61 -8.97 2.25
CA THR A 149 -26.45 -9.33 1.09
C THR A 149 -25.69 -10.32 0.19
N ALA A 150 -24.45 -10.01 -0.12
CA ALA A 150 -23.60 -10.79 -0.99
C ALA A 150 -23.28 -12.18 -0.41
N SER A 151 -22.91 -12.26 0.88
CA SER A 151 -22.68 -13.55 1.58
C SER A 151 -23.95 -14.39 1.71
N ALA A 152 -25.12 -13.79 1.91
CA ALA A 152 -26.37 -14.54 1.96
C ALA A 152 -26.73 -15.16 0.60
N ARG A 153 -26.39 -14.48 -0.51
CA ARG A 153 -26.64 -14.95 -1.87
C ARG A 153 -25.63 -16.00 -2.32
N HIS A 154 -24.34 -15.77 -2.04
CA HIS A 154 -23.23 -16.63 -2.47
C HIS A 154 -22.29 -16.93 -1.29
N PRO A 155 -22.65 -17.88 -0.40
CA PRO A 155 -21.83 -18.21 0.77
C PRO A 155 -20.56 -18.99 0.39
N LEU A 156 -19.53 -18.91 1.24
CA LEU A 156 -18.32 -19.74 1.16
C LEU A 156 -18.13 -20.54 2.46
N PRO A 157 -17.37 -21.64 2.45
CA PRO A 157 -17.24 -22.56 3.59
C PRO A 157 -16.52 -21.97 4.82
N SER A 158 -16.03 -20.73 4.75
CA SER A 158 -15.32 -20.08 5.85
C SER A 158 -15.63 -18.57 5.91
N PRO A 159 -16.00 -18.01 7.07
CA PRO A 159 -16.22 -16.57 7.22
C PRO A 159 -14.98 -15.73 6.88
N SER A 160 -13.78 -16.22 7.23
CA SER A 160 -12.53 -15.58 6.83
C SER A 160 -12.39 -15.58 5.30
N LEU A 161 -12.66 -16.71 4.64
CA LEU A 161 -12.59 -16.78 3.18
C LEU A 161 -13.62 -15.88 2.50
N GLU A 162 -14.85 -15.77 3.03
CA GLU A 162 -15.87 -14.83 2.53
C GLU A 162 -15.38 -13.38 2.56
N LEU A 163 -14.86 -12.93 3.72
CA LEU A 163 -14.32 -11.58 3.86
C LEU A 163 -13.22 -11.30 2.84
N LEU A 164 -12.34 -12.28 2.61
CA LEU A 164 -11.27 -12.14 1.62
C LEU A 164 -11.80 -12.15 0.19
N ALA A 165 -12.75 -13.03 -0.13
CA ALA A 165 -13.28 -13.17 -1.47
C ALA A 165 -13.97 -11.88 -1.93
N TRP A 166 -14.87 -11.35 -1.10
CA TRP A 166 -15.59 -10.11 -1.44
C TRP A 166 -14.67 -8.89 -1.50
N GLN A 167 -13.68 -8.79 -0.61
CA GLN A 167 -12.64 -7.75 -0.74
C GLN A 167 -11.84 -7.93 -2.03
N SER A 168 -11.42 -9.14 -2.39
CA SER A 168 -10.69 -9.38 -3.64
C SER A 168 -11.52 -9.04 -4.87
N VAL A 169 -12.83 -9.35 -4.88
CA VAL A 169 -13.75 -8.97 -5.96
C VAL A 169 -13.79 -7.45 -6.12
N LEU A 170 -14.08 -6.71 -5.05
CA LEU A 170 -14.18 -5.26 -5.11
C LEU A 170 -12.83 -4.58 -5.41
N GLY A 171 -11.77 -5.08 -4.79
CA GLY A 171 -10.41 -4.54 -4.94
C GLY A 171 -9.86 -4.72 -6.34
N ALA A 172 -10.07 -5.89 -6.95
CA ALA A 172 -9.51 -6.23 -8.25
C ALA A 172 -10.48 -6.08 -9.44
N TRP A 173 -11.69 -5.52 -9.22
CA TRP A 173 -12.69 -5.36 -10.27
C TRP A 173 -12.19 -4.46 -11.42
N PRO A 174 -12.47 -4.82 -12.70
CA PRO A 174 -13.07 -6.06 -13.15
C PRO A 174 -12.12 -7.26 -13.01
N ILE A 175 -12.64 -8.39 -12.52
CA ILE A 175 -11.89 -9.63 -12.34
C ILE A 175 -12.59 -10.80 -13.03
N THR A 176 -11.81 -11.66 -13.68
CA THR A 176 -12.35 -12.86 -14.36
C THR A 176 -12.50 -14.01 -13.37
N SER A 177 -13.38 -14.95 -13.71
CA SER A 177 -13.61 -16.16 -12.91
C SER A 177 -12.31 -16.93 -12.67
N GLU A 178 -11.47 -17.07 -13.71
CA GLU A 178 -10.22 -17.83 -13.66
C GLU A 178 -9.20 -17.20 -12.71
N ARG A 179 -9.06 -15.87 -12.76
CA ARG A 179 -8.13 -15.14 -11.89
C ARG A 179 -8.56 -15.27 -10.43
N LEU A 180 -9.86 -15.11 -10.17
CA LEU A 180 -10.40 -15.19 -8.83
C LEU A 180 -10.37 -16.61 -8.27
N ALA A 181 -10.69 -17.63 -9.08
CA ALA A 181 -10.65 -19.04 -8.67
C ALA A 181 -9.22 -19.47 -8.30
N GLY A 182 -8.24 -19.10 -9.12
CA GLY A 182 -6.83 -19.37 -8.83
C GLY A 182 -6.38 -18.71 -7.52
N TYR A 183 -6.78 -17.45 -7.31
CA TYR A 183 -6.49 -16.73 -6.08
C TYR A 183 -7.13 -17.38 -4.84
N LEU A 184 -8.43 -17.68 -4.87
CA LEU A 184 -9.15 -18.24 -3.72
C LEU A 184 -8.68 -19.65 -3.37
N THR A 185 -8.33 -20.46 -4.36
CA THR A 185 -7.74 -21.79 -4.15
C THR A 185 -6.40 -21.72 -3.41
N LYS A 186 -5.54 -20.77 -3.80
CA LYS A 186 -4.28 -20.53 -3.09
C LYS A 186 -4.54 -20.01 -1.68
N ALA A 187 -5.37 -18.99 -1.55
CA ALA A 187 -5.66 -18.36 -0.27
C ALA A 187 -6.29 -19.32 0.76
N SER A 188 -7.21 -20.20 0.35
CA SER A 188 -7.85 -21.16 1.24
C SER A 188 -6.87 -22.19 1.79
N LYS A 189 -5.94 -22.67 0.95
CA LYS A 189 -4.87 -23.61 1.33
C LYS A 189 -3.80 -22.96 2.20
N GLU A 190 -3.50 -21.69 1.98
CA GLU A 190 -2.60 -20.93 2.85
C GLU A 190 -3.24 -20.65 4.22
N ALA A 191 -4.56 -20.40 4.26
CA ALA A 191 -5.29 -20.25 5.51
C ALA A 191 -5.33 -21.53 6.34
N LYS A 192 -5.34 -22.73 5.75
CA LYS A 192 -5.32 -24.02 6.49
C LYS A 192 -6.48 -24.14 7.49
N LEU A 193 -7.67 -23.62 7.14
CA LEU A 193 -8.86 -23.63 8.00
C LEU A 193 -9.91 -24.65 7.54
N VAL A 194 -10.13 -24.76 6.23
CA VAL A 194 -11.14 -25.65 5.62
C VAL A 194 -10.54 -26.63 4.61
N THR A 195 -9.31 -26.37 4.14
CA THR A 195 -8.52 -27.20 3.22
C THR A 195 -7.05 -26.82 3.40
N ALA A 196 -6.12 -27.67 2.94
CA ALA A 196 -4.68 -27.43 3.03
C ALA A 196 -3.93 -28.03 1.82
N HIS A 197 -2.64 -27.68 1.68
CA HIS A 197 -1.80 -28.26 0.63
C HIS A 197 -1.49 -29.76 0.82
N VAL A 198 -1.34 -30.21 2.07
CA VAL A 198 -0.99 -31.60 2.40
C VAL A 198 -2.26 -32.46 2.51
N ASP A 199 -3.20 -32.00 3.34
CA ASP A 199 -4.48 -32.69 3.58
C ASP A 199 -5.60 -31.89 2.90
N ALA A 200 -5.66 -31.98 1.57
CA ALA A 200 -6.68 -31.31 0.79
C ALA A 200 -8.06 -31.94 1.01
N VAL A 201 -9.11 -31.12 0.98
CA VAL A 201 -10.51 -31.55 1.06
C VAL A 201 -11.16 -31.30 -0.31
N PRO A 202 -11.22 -32.31 -1.21
CA PRO A 202 -11.57 -32.10 -2.62
C PRO A 202 -12.92 -31.40 -2.83
N GLU A 203 -13.94 -31.78 -2.07
CA GLU A 203 -15.28 -31.19 -2.17
C GLU A 203 -15.31 -29.70 -1.78
N VAL A 204 -14.45 -29.28 -0.83
CA VAL A 204 -14.29 -27.88 -0.44
C VAL A 204 -13.49 -27.12 -1.50
N ASP A 205 -12.43 -27.72 -2.03
CA ASP A 205 -11.63 -27.15 -3.11
C ASP A 205 -12.49 -26.90 -4.37
N GLU A 206 -13.35 -27.86 -4.74
CA GLU A 206 -14.28 -27.74 -5.87
C GLU A 206 -15.31 -26.63 -5.65
N ALA A 207 -15.90 -26.54 -4.45
CA ALA A 207 -16.86 -25.48 -4.13
C ALA A 207 -16.23 -24.08 -4.20
N ILE A 208 -15.00 -23.93 -3.66
CA ILE A 208 -14.26 -22.66 -3.71
C ILE A 208 -13.89 -22.30 -5.16
N ALA A 209 -13.49 -23.27 -5.98
CA ALA A 209 -13.14 -23.04 -7.38
C ALA A 209 -14.36 -22.68 -8.25
N ALA A 210 -15.54 -23.19 -7.93
CA ALA A 210 -16.78 -22.90 -8.66
C ALA A 210 -17.40 -21.55 -8.29
N TRP A 211 -17.17 -21.06 -7.06
CA TRP A 211 -17.80 -19.85 -6.52
C TRP A 211 -17.64 -18.60 -7.42
N PRO A 212 -16.47 -18.28 -8.00
CA PRO A 212 -16.33 -17.13 -8.90
C PRO A 212 -17.27 -17.19 -10.10
N GLY A 213 -17.47 -18.38 -10.68
CA GLY A 213 -18.41 -18.56 -11.80
C GLY A 213 -19.86 -18.38 -11.39
N GLN A 214 -20.22 -18.75 -10.16
CA GLN A 214 -21.57 -18.55 -9.61
C GLN A 214 -21.87 -17.06 -9.40
N VAL A 215 -20.93 -16.33 -8.80
CA VAL A 215 -21.07 -14.88 -8.55
C VAL A 215 -21.08 -14.09 -9.85
N LEU A 216 -20.11 -14.33 -10.74
CA LEU A 216 -19.98 -13.58 -12.00
C LEU A 216 -21.04 -13.99 -13.04
N GLY A 217 -21.67 -15.15 -12.87
CA GLY A 217 -22.81 -15.61 -13.68
C GLY A 217 -24.16 -15.08 -13.20
N ASP A 218 -24.21 -14.47 -12.01
CA ASP A 218 -25.42 -13.88 -11.44
C ASP A 218 -25.47 -12.37 -11.74
N ALA A 219 -26.39 -11.99 -12.63
CA ALA A 219 -26.54 -10.60 -13.08
C ALA A 219 -26.90 -9.63 -11.94
N GLU A 220 -27.63 -10.09 -10.92
CA GLU A 220 -27.99 -9.24 -9.77
C GLU A 220 -26.76 -8.98 -8.90
N ALA A 221 -25.98 -10.03 -8.62
CA ALA A 221 -24.72 -9.90 -7.89
C ALA A 221 -23.71 -9.01 -8.63
N VAL A 222 -23.57 -9.16 -9.95
CA VAL A 222 -22.70 -8.31 -10.77
C VAL A 222 -23.14 -6.84 -10.72
N ALA A 223 -24.45 -6.56 -10.86
CA ALA A 223 -24.96 -5.19 -10.76
C ALA A 223 -24.68 -4.56 -9.39
N GLU A 224 -24.82 -5.33 -8.29
CA GLU A 224 -24.46 -4.87 -6.95
C GLU A 224 -22.95 -4.60 -6.80
N ILE A 225 -22.11 -5.48 -7.33
CA ILE A 225 -20.65 -5.31 -7.34
C ILE A 225 -20.29 -4.03 -8.12
N GLU A 226 -20.83 -3.85 -9.32
CA GLU A 226 -20.55 -2.68 -10.16
C GLU A 226 -21.03 -1.39 -9.51
N ALA A 227 -22.20 -1.39 -8.88
CA ALA A 227 -22.71 -0.25 -8.14
C ALA A 227 -21.79 0.12 -6.96
N PHE A 228 -21.31 -0.87 -6.20
CA PHE A 228 -20.38 -0.63 -5.10
C PHE A 228 -19.01 -0.17 -5.61
N VAL A 229 -18.49 -0.80 -6.67
CA VAL A 229 -17.23 -0.40 -7.30
C VAL A 229 -17.31 1.04 -7.81
N ALA A 230 -18.41 1.43 -8.44
CA ALA A 230 -18.63 2.81 -8.89
C ALA A 230 -18.58 3.82 -7.72
N GLN A 231 -19.04 3.45 -6.52
CA GLN A 231 -18.90 4.30 -5.33
C GLN A 231 -17.44 4.44 -4.87
N VAL A 232 -16.62 3.39 -4.94
CA VAL A 232 -15.25 3.42 -4.41
C VAL A 232 -14.19 3.80 -5.45
N ASP A 233 -14.47 3.71 -6.74
CA ASP A 233 -13.45 3.76 -7.79
C ASP A 233 -12.67 5.08 -7.81
N ALA A 234 -13.34 6.23 -7.82
CA ALA A 234 -12.69 7.54 -7.81
C ALA A 234 -11.86 7.77 -6.54
N HIS A 235 -12.38 7.33 -5.38
CA HIS A 235 -11.68 7.42 -4.09
C HIS A 235 -10.44 6.50 -4.05
N GLY A 236 -10.54 5.29 -4.61
CA GLY A 236 -9.43 4.36 -4.74
C GLY A 236 -8.34 4.89 -5.68
N ARG A 237 -8.73 5.47 -6.81
CA ARG A 237 -7.81 6.14 -7.74
C ARG A 237 -7.10 7.34 -7.09
N ALA A 238 -7.80 8.10 -6.24
CA ALA A 238 -7.20 9.20 -5.48
C ALA A 238 -6.15 8.71 -4.48
N ASN A 239 -6.47 7.66 -3.70
CA ASN A 239 -5.52 7.02 -2.80
C ASN A 239 -4.28 6.49 -3.55
N ALA A 240 -4.50 5.85 -4.70
CA ALA A 240 -3.42 5.30 -5.53
C ALA A 240 -2.48 6.38 -6.08
N LEU A 241 -3.02 7.48 -6.62
CA LEU A 241 -2.20 8.61 -7.05
C LEU A 241 -1.42 9.22 -5.90
N GLY A 242 -2.08 9.40 -4.74
CA GLY A 242 -1.46 9.94 -3.54
C GLY A 242 -0.28 9.11 -3.08
N GLN A 243 -0.49 7.80 -2.90
CA GLN A 243 0.58 6.86 -2.51
C GLN A 243 1.72 6.85 -3.54
N LYS A 244 1.41 6.83 -4.84
CA LYS A 244 2.41 6.82 -5.91
C LYS A 244 3.24 8.11 -5.91
N LEU A 245 2.60 9.28 -5.80
CA LEU A 245 3.31 10.55 -5.74
C LEU A 245 4.20 10.64 -4.50
N LEU A 246 3.68 10.31 -3.31
CA LEU A 246 4.44 10.38 -2.06
C LEU A 246 5.65 9.45 -2.10
N GLN A 247 5.53 8.26 -2.70
CA GLN A 247 6.66 7.33 -2.89
C GLN A 247 7.69 7.87 -3.89
N LEU A 248 7.26 8.34 -5.06
CA LEU A 248 8.16 8.83 -6.11
C LEU A 248 8.89 10.12 -5.68
N ALA A 249 8.16 11.05 -5.05
CA ALA A 249 8.70 12.34 -4.62
C ALA A 249 9.35 12.29 -3.24
N GLY A 250 9.27 11.17 -2.52
CA GLY A 250 9.81 10.99 -1.17
C GLY A 250 11.31 10.62 -1.12
N PRO A 251 11.89 10.52 0.09
CA PRO A 251 13.24 9.99 0.31
C PRO A 251 13.42 8.56 -0.18
N GLY A 252 14.66 8.15 -0.45
CA GLY A 252 14.96 6.82 -1.02
C GLY A 252 14.96 6.79 -2.55
N VAL A 253 15.15 5.59 -3.10
CA VAL A 253 15.14 5.31 -4.54
C VAL A 253 13.82 4.62 -4.90
N PRO A 254 12.90 5.30 -5.61
CA PRO A 254 11.60 4.71 -5.88
C PRO A 254 11.68 3.62 -6.95
N ASP A 255 11.21 2.44 -6.59
CA ASP A 255 10.96 1.33 -7.48
C ASP A 255 9.57 1.45 -8.13
N VAL A 256 9.46 1.04 -9.40
CA VAL A 256 8.22 1.01 -10.15
C VAL A 256 8.11 -0.36 -10.80
N TYR A 257 7.30 -1.23 -10.20
CA TYR A 257 7.03 -2.54 -10.76
C TYR A 257 6.33 -2.42 -12.11
N GLN A 258 6.69 -3.30 -13.04
CA GLN A 258 6.22 -3.25 -14.42
C GLN A 258 4.68 -3.16 -14.50
N GLY A 259 4.17 -2.20 -15.26
CA GLY A 259 2.74 -1.98 -15.44
C GLY A 259 2.11 -0.99 -14.48
N THR A 260 2.73 -0.73 -13.31
CA THR A 260 2.20 0.14 -12.24
C THR A 260 2.40 1.64 -12.48
N GLU A 261 2.99 2.02 -13.61
CA GLU A 261 2.90 3.39 -14.12
C GLU A 261 1.46 3.77 -14.52
N CYS A 262 0.61 2.79 -14.81
CA CYS A 262 -0.84 2.92 -14.90
C CYS A 262 -1.51 2.22 -13.71
N TYR A 263 -2.83 2.35 -13.57
CA TYR A 263 -3.57 1.57 -12.57
C TYR A 263 -3.49 0.07 -12.89
N GLU A 264 -3.10 -0.75 -11.91
CA GLU A 264 -2.93 -2.19 -12.01
C GLU A 264 -3.68 -2.89 -10.87
N TYR A 265 -4.60 -3.77 -11.23
CA TYR A 265 -5.49 -4.47 -10.30
C TYR A 265 -5.14 -5.96 -10.18
N SER A 266 -3.87 -6.24 -9.90
CA SER A 266 -3.33 -7.59 -9.72
C SER A 266 -3.46 -8.10 -8.27
N LEU A 267 -3.77 -9.38 -8.13
CA LEU A 267 -3.69 -10.17 -6.89
C LEU A 267 -2.31 -10.85 -6.76
N VAL A 268 -2.16 -11.79 -5.83
CA VAL A 268 -0.88 -12.47 -5.55
C VAL A 268 -0.43 -13.33 -6.75
N ASP A 269 0.87 -13.61 -6.82
CA ASP A 269 1.50 -14.55 -7.76
C ASP A 269 0.64 -15.82 -7.97
N PRO A 270 0.33 -16.21 -9.23
CA PRO A 270 0.88 -15.66 -10.48
C PRO A 270 0.13 -14.48 -11.10
N ASP A 271 -0.92 -13.95 -10.47
CA ASP A 271 -1.75 -12.89 -11.08
C ASP A 271 -0.98 -11.57 -11.28
N ASN A 272 -0.04 -11.24 -10.38
CA ASN A 272 0.86 -10.09 -10.51
C ASN A 272 2.00 -10.28 -11.54
N ARG A 273 2.07 -11.44 -12.22
CA ARG A 273 3.09 -11.74 -13.25
C ARG A 273 2.53 -11.78 -14.66
N ARG A 274 1.27 -11.33 -14.85
CA ARG A 274 0.63 -11.24 -16.18
C ARG A 274 1.42 -10.31 -17.12
N PRO A 275 1.38 -10.55 -18.45
CA PRO A 275 2.03 -9.68 -19.42
C PRO A 275 1.54 -8.24 -19.34
N VAL A 276 2.46 -7.29 -19.48
CA VAL A 276 2.16 -5.85 -19.47
C VAL A 276 1.92 -5.36 -20.89
N ASP A 277 0.83 -4.64 -21.12
CA ASP A 277 0.56 -3.97 -22.41
C ASP A 277 1.40 -2.68 -22.53
N PHE A 278 2.65 -2.83 -22.97
CA PHE A 278 3.54 -1.72 -23.26
C PHE A 278 3.16 -0.92 -24.51
N ALA A 279 2.34 -1.47 -25.42
CA ALA A 279 1.89 -0.74 -26.60
C ALA A 279 0.91 0.38 -26.20
N LEU A 280 -0.04 0.06 -25.33
CA LEU A 280 -0.92 1.04 -24.68
C LEU A 280 -0.11 2.14 -24.00
N ARG A 281 0.86 1.77 -23.15
CA ARG A 281 1.66 2.72 -22.36
C ARG A 281 2.49 3.67 -23.24
N ARG A 282 3.09 3.16 -24.32
CA ARG A 282 3.80 4.01 -25.30
C ARG A 282 2.86 5.01 -25.97
N ARG A 283 1.67 4.56 -26.41
CA ARG A 283 0.65 5.45 -27.01
C ARG A 283 0.21 6.55 -26.05
N LEU A 284 -0.07 6.20 -24.79
CA LEU A 284 -0.46 7.17 -23.77
C LEU A 284 0.68 8.15 -23.48
N LEU A 285 1.92 7.66 -23.37
CA LEU A 285 3.10 8.49 -23.14
C LEU A 285 3.34 9.48 -24.29
N GLU A 286 3.21 9.05 -25.54
CA GLU A 286 3.32 9.93 -26.71
C GLU A 286 2.28 11.06 -26.69
N ARG A 287 1.04 10.76 -26.27
CA ARG A 287 0.00 11.78 -26.12
C ARG A 287 0.33 12.76 -24.99
N LEU A 288 0.81 12.28 -23.85
CA LEU A 288 1.25 13.12 -22.72
C LEU A 288 2.41 14.04 -23.14
N ASP A 289 3.39 13.50 -23.86
CA ASP A 289 4.54 14.26 -24.39
C ASP A 289 4.11 15.29 -25.46
N GLY A 290 2.99 15.02 -26.14
CA GLY A 290 2.31 15.96 -27.04
C GLY A 290 1.47 17.04 -26.33
N GLY A 291 1.47 17.11 -25.00
CA GLY A 291 0.77 18.13 -24.21
C GLY A 291 -0.66 17.77 -23.80
N TRP A 292 -1.08 16.51 -23.97
CA TRP A 292 -2.37 16.07 -23.45
C TRP A 292 -2.38 16.06 -21.92
N VAL A 293 -3.42 16.67 -21.33
CA VAL A 293 -3.68 16.63 -19.89
C VAL A 293 -4.92 15.75 -19.66
N PRO A 294 -4.76 14.49 -19.19
CA PRO A 294 -5.88 13.57 -19.02
C PRO A 294 -6.90 14.07 -18.00
N ASP A 295 -8.15 13.66 -18.14
CA ASP A 295 -9.21 13.98 -17.20
C ASP A 295 -9.35 12.92 -16.09
N PHE A 296 -9.30 13.31 -14.82
CA PHE A 296 -9.31 12.34 -13.70
C PHE A 296 -10.55 11.44 -13.69
N ASP A 297 -11.70 12.01 -14.09
CA ASP A 297 -13.00 11.35 -14.18
C ASP A 297 -13.36 10.95 -15.62
N GLY A 298 -12.40 11.02 -16.54
CA GLY A 298 -12.57 10.66 -17.94
C GLY A 298 -12.71 9.16 -18.19
N GLY A 299 -12.57 8.78 -19.45
CA GLY A 299 -12.64 7.39 -19.90
C GLY A 299 -11.39 6.57 -19.53
N ASP A 300 -11.33 5.33 -20.01
CA ASP A 300 -10.24 4.39 -19.65
C ASP A 300 -8.84 4.92 -19.99
N ASP A 301 -8.68 5.53 -21.16
CA ASP A 301 -7.41 6.13 -21.58
C ASP A 301 -7.02 7.29 -20.64
N ASP A 302 -7.97 8.16 -20.27
CA ASP A 302 -7.71 9.26 -19.34
C ASP A 302 -7.30 8.72 -17.95
N ARG A 303 -8.06 7.76 -17.41
CA ARG A 303 -7.76 7.14 -16.11
C ARG A 303 -6.36 6.53 -16.12
N ALA A 304 -6.04 5.69 -17.10
CA ALA A 304 -4.71 5.09 -17.20
C ALA A 304 -3.61 6.16 -17.30
N ALA A 305 -3.84 7.20 -18.10
CA ALA A 305 -2.88 8.26 -18.32
C ALA A 305 -2.69 9.21 -17.13
N THR A 306 -3.69 9.39 -16.24
CA THR A 306 -3.52 10.25 -15.06
C THR A 306 -2.40 9.75 -14.15
N LYS A 307 -2.37 8.44 -13.86
CA LYS A 307 -1.29 7.86 -13.06
C LYS A 307 0.04 7.91 -13.81
N LEU A 308 0.02 7.64 -15.11
CA LEU A 308 1.21 7.72 -15.97
C LEU A 308 1.82 9.14 -15.96
N ALA A 309 0.99 10.19 -16.02
CA ALA A 309 1.44 11.58 -15.97
C ALA A 309 2.19 11.89 -14.66
N VAL A 310 1.65 11.44 -13.51
CA VAL A 310 2.33 11.59 -12.21
C VAL A 310 3.66 10.84 -12.18
N VAL A 311 3.68 9.58 -12.64
CA VAL A 311 4.91 8.77 -12.67
C VAL A 311 5.97 9.43 -13.57
N CYS A 312 5.60 9.83 -14.78
CA CYS A 312 6.52 10.46 -15.72
C CYS A 312 7.04 11.79 -15.21
N ALA A 313 6.17 12.67 -14.70
CA ALA A 313 6.57 13.96 -14.16
C ALA A 313 7.59 13.81 -13.01
N ALA A 314 7.28 12.96 -12.03
CA ALA A 314 8.15 12.76 -10.87
C ALA A 314 9.50 12.12 -11.26
N LEU A 315 9.49 11.06 -12.07
CA LEU A 315 10.73 10.36 -12.47
C LEU A 315 11.62 11.20 -13.40
N ARG A 316 11.03 11.95 -14.35
CA ARG A 316 11.78 12.89 -15.19
C ARG A 316 12.41 13.98 -14.33
N LEU A 317 11.66 14.53 -13.37
CA LEU A 317 12.18 15.53 -12.46
C LEU A 317 13.33 14.99 -11.62
N ARG A 318 13.23 13.76 -11.08
CA ARG A 318 14.34 13.10 -10.36
C ARG A 318 15.58 12.93 -11.22
N ARG A 319 15.39 12.55 -12.48
CA ARG A 319 16.50 12.31 -13.42
C ARG A 319 17.20 13.61 -13.83
N PHE A 320 16.44 14.67 -14.12
CA PHE A 320 16.97 15.89 -14.74
C PHE A 320 17.20 17.05 -13.75
N ARG A 321 16.60 17.00 -12.57
CA ARG A 321 16.73 17.99 -11.50
C ARG A 321 16.97 17.30 -10.14
N PRO A 322 18.01 16.45 -10.00
CA PRO A 322 18.24 15.67 -8.78
C PRO A 322 18.46 16.53 -7.53
N GLU A 323 18.88 17.79 -7.67
CA GLU A 323 19.06 18.72 -6.57
C GLU A 323 17.74 19.07 -5.84
N LEU A 324 16.59 18.90 -6.50
CA LEU A 324 15.27 19.05 -5.89
C LEU A 324 14.92 17.92 -4.93
N PHE A 325 15.61 16.78 -5.00
CA PHE A 325 15.34 15.59 -4.20
C PHE A 325 16.37 15.45 -3.07
N THR A 326 16.63 16.54 -2.36
CA THR A 326 17.52 16.59 -1.19
C THR A 326 16.78 17.14 0.03
N GLY A 327 17.18 16.72 1.24
CA GLY A 327 16.46 17.09 2.47
C GLY A 327 15.03 16.56 2.53
N TYR A 328 14.33 16.84 3.62
CA TYR A 328 12.92 16.50 3.82
C TYR A 328 12.31 17.41 4.89
N ALA A 329 11.21 18.08 4.57
CA ALA A 329 10.47 18.93 5.51
C ALA A 329 8.97 18.63 5.42
N PRO A 330 8.30 18.20 6.51
CA PRO A 330 6.84 18.08 6.54
C PRO A 330 6.18 19.43 6.29
N LEU A 331 5.06 19.44 5.56
CA LEU A 331 4.32 20.66 5.23
C LEU A 331 2.85 20.52 5.64
N PRO A 332 2.47 20.91 6.87
CA PRO A 332 1.09 20.79 7.32
C PRO A 332 0.18 21.78 6.60
N ALA A 333 -1.01 21.32 6.21
CA ALA A 333 -2.08 22.20 5.74
C ALA A 333 -2.76 22.91 6.93
N SER A 334 -3.46 24.00 6.63
CA SER A 334 -4.23 24.80 7.59
C SER A 334 -5.66 24.97 7.10
N GLY A 335 -6.64 24.79 7.99
CA GLY A 335 -8.06 24.98 7.68
C GLY A 335 -8.93 23.76 7.99
N PRO A 336 -10.22 23.79 7.64
CA PRO A 336 -11.22 22.81 8.07
C PRO A 336 -10.97 21.38 7.57
N ALA A 337 -10.27 21.21 6.43
CA ALA A 337 -9.95 19.91 5.84
C ALA A 337 -8.44 19.61 5.86
N ALA A 338 -7.66 20.24 6.76
CA ALA A 338 -6.21 20.07 6.83
C ALA A 338 -5.77 18.60 6.98
N ASP A 339 -6.53 17.80 7.74
CA ASP A 339 -6.25 16.38 7.99
C ASP A 339 -6.41 15.49 6.74
N HIS A 340 -7.00 16.02 5.66
CA HIS A 340 -7.13 15.35 4.37
C HIS A 340 -5.90 15.56 3.47
N ALA A 341 -4.94 16.40 3.86
CA ALA A 341 -3.71 16.63 3.10
C ALA A 341 -2.51 15.92 3.75
N VAL A 342 -1.69 15.27 2.92
CA VAL A 342 -0.33 14.84 3.26
C VAL A 342 0.62 15.56 2.33
N ALA A 343 1.50 16.39 2.88
CA ALA A 343 2.43 17.15 2.07
C ALA A 343 3.82 17.27 2.71
N PHE A 344 4.82 17.38 1.85
CA PHE A 344 6.20 17.63 2.26
C PHE A 344 6.93 18.45 1.20
N ALA A 345 7.99 19.12 1.63
CA ALA A 345 8.89 19.91 0.80
C ALA A 345 10.29 19.29 0.75
N ARG A 346 10.99 19.52 -0.37
CA ARG A 346 12.35 19.03 -0.64
C ARG A 346 13.14 20.09 -1.42
N GLY A 347 14.47 20.00 -1.33
CA GLY A 347 15.43 20.64 -2.22
C GLY A 347 15.59 22.15 -1.98
N GLY A 348 16.78 22.57 -1.55
CA GLY A 348 17.09 23.96 -1.21
C GLY A 348 17.35 24.16 0.29
N PRO A 349 17.67 25.38 0.73
CA PRO A 349 17.83 25.71 2.14
C PRO A 349 16.50 25.57 2.91
N ALA A 350 16.59 25.31 4.22
CA ALA A 350 15.42 25.21 5.09
C ALA A 350 14.50 26.43 4.98
N GLY A 351 13.21 26.20 4.76
CA GLY A 351 12.18 27.23 4.57
C GLY A 351 12.18 27.89 3.18
N ARG A 352 13.06 27.45 2.27
CA ARG A 352 13.16 27.90 0.87
C ARG A 352 13.23 26.71 -0.09
N GLU A 353 12.57 25.63 0.28
CA GLU A 353 12.44 24.44 -0.53
C GLU A 353 11.81 24.77 -1.89
N ARG A 354 12.20 24.03 -2.94
CA ARG A 354 11.81 24.27 -4.33
C ARG A 354 11.01 23.13 -4.95
N LEU A 355 10.71 22.10 -4.17
CA LEU A 355 9.82 20.99 -4.53
C LEU A 355 8.80 20.80 -3.41
N VAL A 356 7.53 20.71 -3.74
CA VAL A 356 6.45 20.33 -2.81
C VAL A 356 5.64 19.22 -3.44
N ALA A 357 5.46 18.12 -2.71
CA ALA A 357 4.50 17.07 -3.07
C ALA A 357 3.33 17.15 -2.11
N VAL A 358 2.11 17.09 -2.63
CA VAL A 358 0.88 17.06 -1.84
C VAL A 358 -0.06 15.98 -2.38
N ALA A 359 -0.67 15.23 -1.48
CA ALA A 359 -1.62 14.16 -1.77
C ALA A 359 -2.85 14.24 -0.87
N THR A 360 -4.00 13.86 -1.43
CA THR A 360 -5.26 13.70 -0.69
C THR A 360 -5.27 12.37 0.06
N ARG A 361 -5.73 12.38 1.30
CA ARG A 361 -6.08 11.19 2.10
C ARG A 361 -7.51 11.29 2.61
N LEU A 362 -8.11 10.15 2.89
CA LEU A 362 -9.51 10.04 3.32
C LEU A 362 -10.47 10.79 2.36
N PRO A 363 -10.45 10.47 1.06
CA PRO A 363 -11.19 11.24 0.06
C PRO A 363 -12.71 11.10 0.18
N VAL A 364 -13.24 10.06 0.84
CA VAL A 364 -14.69 9.92 1.09
C VAL A 364 -15.12 10.96 2.11
N GLY A 365 -14.41 11.03 3.24
CA GLY A 365 -14.67 12.00 4.30
C GLY A 365 -14.56 13.44 3.79
N LEU A 366 -13.53 13.72 2.97
CA LEU A 366 -13.36 15.04 2.35
C LEU A 366 -14.57 15.44 1.51
N ARG A 367 -15.03 14.53 0.65
CA ARG A 367 -16.21 14.77 -0.20
C ARG A 367 -17.47 14.98 0.63
N ALA A 368 -17.67 14.17 1.67
CA ALA A 368 -18.82 14.28 2.57
C ALA A 368 -18.83 15.62 3.34
N ALA A 369 -17.65 16.16 3.66
CA ALA A 369 -17.48 17.47 4.31
C ALA A 369 -17.68 18.68 3.36
N GLY A 370 -17.97 18.45 2.07
CA GLY A 370 -18.14 19.51 1.08
C GLY A 370 -16.86 19.92 0.36
N GLY A 371 -15.80 19.11 0.46
CA GLY A 371 -14.51 19.36 -0.18
C GLY A 371 -13.56 20.19 0.68
N TRP A 372 -12.61 20.85 0.02
CA TRP A 372 -11.50 21.52 0.71
C TRP A 372 -11.87 22.79 1.48
N GLY A 373 -12.95 23.49 1.11
CA GLY A 373 -13.34 24.76 1.73
C GLY A 373 -12.19 25.78 1.73
N ASP A 374 -11.98 26.45 2.87
CA ASP A 374 -10.89 27.42 3.07
C ASP A 374 -9.53 26.77 3.43
N THR A 375 -9.38 25.47 3.18
CA THR A 375 -8.13 24.76 3.48
C THR A 375 -7.03 25.17 2.53
N SER A 376 -5.84 25.36 3.11
CA SER A 376 -4.72 25.94 2.41
C SER A 376 -3.39 25.33 2.81
N LEU A 377 -2.44 25.28 1.89
CA LEU A 377 -1.09 24.75 2.10
C LEU A 377 -0.08 25.91 2.09
N PRO A 378 0.57 26.24 3.21
CA PRO A 378 1.58 27.30 3.24
C PRO A 378 2.82 26.87 2.46
N LEU A 379 3.10 27.52 1.33
CA LEU A 379 4.27 27.18 0.51
C LEU A 379 5.56 27.83 1.07
N PRO A 380 6.73 27.17 0.91
CA PRO A 380 8.02 27.70 1.35
C PRO A 380 8.29 29.14 0.90
N ALA A 381 8.82 29.95 1.83
CA ALA A 381 9.13 31.38 1.65
C ALA A 381 7.96 32.29 1.22
N GLY A 382 6.71 31.81 1.25
CA GLY A 382 5.56 32.56 0.73
C GLY A 382 5.61 32.80 -0.78
N ALA A 383 6.42 32.02 -1.50
CA ALA A 383 6.66 32.22 -2.92
C ALA A 383 5.40 31.91 -3.77
N ASP A 384 5.28 32.60 -4.90
CA ASP A 384 4.14 32.57 -5.84
C ASP A 384 4.52 32.11 -7.25
N ASP A 385 5.78 31.72 -7.48
CA ASP A 385 6.34 31.26 -8.75
C ASP A 385 6.34 29.72 -8.89
N TRP A 386 5.34 29.06 -8.32
CA TRP A 386 5.20 27.60 -8.35
C TRP A 386 4.50 27.11 -9.61
N THR A 387 4.92 25.96 -10.11
CA THR A 387 4.27 25.25 -11.23
C THR A 387 3.99 23.81 -10.83
N ASP A 388 2.76 23.33 -11.05
CA ASP A 388 2.47 21.91 -10.98
C ASP A 388 3.01 21.20 -12.23
N VAL A 389 4.05 20.40 -12.06
CA VAL A 389 4.71 19.71 -13.18
C VAL A 389 3.90 18.54 -13.74
N VAL A 390 2.85 18.10 -13.05
CA VAL A 390 1.95 17.05 -13.56
C VAL A 390 1.01 17.61 -14.62
N THR A 391 0.45 18.81 -14.38
CA THR A 391 -0.49 19.46 -15.30
C THR A 391 0.13 20.55 -16.16
N GLY A 392 1.35 20.98 -15.85
CA GLY A 392 2.04 22.10 -16.52
C GLY A 392 1.47 23.48 -16.17
N ARG A 393 0.59 23.57 -15.15
CA ARG A 393 -0.10 24.82 -14.80
C ARG A 393 0.68 25.61 -13.75
N PRO A 394 0.82 26.94 -13.92
CA PRO A 394 1.28 27.79 -12.83
C PRO A 394 0.26 27.74 -11.70
N VAL A 395 0.75 27.83 -10.47
CA VAL A 395 -0.08 27.93 -9.28
C VAL A 395 -0.41 29.40 -9.08
N GLU A 396 -1.65 29.80 -9.39
CA GLU A 396 -2.10 31.18 -9.18
C GLU A 396 -2.39 31.46 -7.70
N GLY A 397 -1.88 32.60 -7.21
CA GLY A 397 -2.04 33.03 -5.82
C GLY A 397 -0.89 32.54 -4.94
N GLY A 398 -0.13 33.48 -4.39
CA GLY A 398 0.90 33.19 -3.38
C GLY A 398 0.32 32.49 -2.15
N ALA A 399 1.19 32.12 -1.22
CA ALA A 399 0.80 31.34 -0.05
C ALA A 399 -0.33 31.99 0.77
N PRO A 400 -1.30 31.19 1.25
CA PRO A 400 -1.33 29.74 1.18
C PRO A 400 -2.08 29.22 -0.05
N LEU A 401 -1.57 28.14 -0.65
CA LEU A 401 -2.17 27.50 -1.82
C LEU A 401 -3.53 26.93 -1.44
N ARG A 402 -4.61 27.41 -2.09
CA ARG A 402 -5.93 26.82 -1.93
C ARG A 402 -5.85 25.36 -2.38
N ALA A 403 -6.38 24.45 -1.56
CA ALA A 403 -6.38 23.05 -1.92
C ALA A 403 -7.26 22.73 -3.15
N ALA A 404 -7.96 23.73 -3.71
CA ALA A 404 -8.51 23.71 -5.07
C ALA A 404 -7.47 23.41 -6.18
N VAL A 405 -6.17 23.55 -5.90
CA VAL A 405 -5.11 23.00 -6.77
C VAL A 405 -5.26 21.49 -6.99
N LEU A 406 -5.91 20.81 -6.04
CA LEU A 406 -6.21 19.37 -6.07
C LEU A 406 -7.57 19.07 -6.73
N ASP A 407 -8.25 20.06 -7.30
CA ASP A 407 -9.52 19.85 -8.00
C ASP A 407 -9.31 19.18 -9.36
N ARG A 408 -8.15 19.39 -10.01
CA ARG A 408 -7.82 18.70 -11.27
C ARG A 408 -7.42 17.25 -11.01
N TYR A 409 -6.49 17.05 -10.09
CA TYR A 409 -6.06 15.75 -9.61
C TYR A 409 -5.98 15.79 -8.09
N PRO A 410 -6.26 14.69 -7.39
CA PRO A 410 -6.17 14.62 -5.92
C PRO A 410 -4.72 14.67 -5.39
N VAL A 411 -3.77 15.10 -6.23
CA VAL A 411 -2.34 15.22 -5.98
C VAL A 411 -1.76 16.41 -6.77
N ALA A 412 -0.67 16.99 -6.29
CA ALA A 412 0.11 17.96 -7.07
C ALA A 412 1.61 17.84 -6.76
N LEU A 413 2.45 18.04 -7.79
CA LEU A 413 3.90 18.10 -7.65
C LEU A 413 4.38 19.47 -8.09
N LEU A 414 4.66 20.33 -7.12
CA LEU A 414 4.97 21.73 -7.36
C LEU A 414 6.47 21.94 -7.40
N VAL A 415 6.95 22.70 -8.37
CA VAL A 415 8.35 23.10 -8.47
C VAL A 415 8.49 24.61 -8.59
N ARG A 416 9.63 25.11 -8.13
CA ARG A 416 10.09 26.48 -8.41
C ARG A 416 11.24 26.47 -9.42
N PRO A 417 11.42 27.57 -10.17
CA PRO A 417 12.64 27.83 -10.92
C PRO A 417 13.89 27.76 -10.03
N ALA A 418 15.05 27.58 -10.68
CA ALA A 418 16.34 27.50 -10.00
C ALA A 418 16.71 28.80 -9.29
#